data_AF-A0A1F6NT96-F1
#
_entry.id   AF-A0A1F6NT96-F1
#
_cell.length_a   1.000
_cell.length_b   1.000
_cell.length_c   1.000
_cell.angle_alpha   90.00
_cell.angle_beta   90.00
_cell.angle_gamma   90.00
#
_symmetry.space_group_name_H-M   'P 1'
#
loop_
_entity.id
_entity.type
_entity.pdbx_description
1 polymer ?
#
loop_
_entity_poly.entity_id
_entity_poly.type
_entity_poly.pdbx_seq_one_letter_code
_entity_poly.pdbx_strand_id
1 'polypeptide(L)'
;MQFNKLVRDKIPEIIEKDGRTPKYHIADDAEYERELLRKLKEEVDEYLENPSPEEMIDILEVIISIYGVKDYDKNKLEELRVKKCQERGGFFNRIILDETN
;
A
#
# COMPACT_ATOMS: atom_id res chain seq x y z
N MET A 1 10.49 -14.56 -17.43
CA MET A 1 10.02 -13.21 -17.07
C MET A 1 10.89 -12.71 -15.93
N GLN A 2 11.32 -11.46 -15.98
CA GLN A 2 12.04 -10.81 -14.89
C GLN A 2 11.02 -9.98 -14.11
N PHE A 3 10.95 -10.19 -12.80
CA PHE A 3 10.07 -9.45 -11.91
C PHE A 3 10.93 -8.51 -11.08
N ASN A 4 10.59 -7.22 -11.08
CA ASN A 4 11.23 -6.20 -10.26
C ASN A 4 10.14 -5.56 -9.41
N LYS A 5 9.66 -6.29 -8.41
CA LYS A 5 8.62 -5.83 -7.50
C LYS A 5 8.90 -6.25 -6.07
N LEU A 6 8.49 -5.41 -5.13
CA LEU A 6 8.43 -5.76 -3.72
C LEU A 6 7.42 -6.91 -3.52
N VAL A 7 7.77 -7.87 -2.66
CA VAL A 7 6.91 -9.00 -2.30
C VAL A 7 6.90 -9.16 -0.79
N ARG A 8 5.88 -9.82 -0.25
CA ARG A 8 5.83 -10.19 1.18
C ARG A 8 6.97 -11.16 1.52
N ASP A 9 7.45 -11.10 2.76
CA ASP A 9 8.63 -11.84 3.22
C ASP A 9 8.60 -13.35 2.93
N LYS A 10 7.41 -13.96 2.96
CA LYS A 10 7.23 -15.41 2.77
C LYS A 10 7.11 -15.86 1.32
N ILE A 11 7.12 -14.93 0.36
CA ILE A 11 6.92 -15.25 -1.05
C ILE A 11 8.08 -16.08 -1.62
N PRO A 12 9.36 -15.81 -1.32
CA PRO A 12 10.45 -16.69 -1.73
C PRO A 12 10.24 -18.15 -1.29
N GLU A 13 9.88 -18.40 -0.04
CA GLU A 13 9.66 -19.76 0.49
C GLU A 13 8.44 -20.44 -0.13
N ILE A 14 7.40 -19.68 -0.45
CA ILE A 14 6.24 -20.23 -1.19
C ILE A 14 6.67 -20.66 -2.60
N ILE A 15 7.46 -19.84 -3.31
CA ILE A 15 7.98 -20.18 -4.64
C ILE A 15 8.85 -21.44 -4.59
N GLU A 16 9.70 -21.58 -3.56
CA GLU A 16 10.53 -22.78 -3.36
C GLU A 16 9.70 -24.04 -3.10
N LYS A 17 8.64 -23.94 -2.29
CA LYS A 17 7.72 -25.06 -2.03
C LYS A 17 6.97 -25.49 -3.29
N ASP A 18 6.76 -24.58 -4.24
CA ASP A 18 6.19 -24.89 -5.55
C ASP A 18 7.21 -25.54 -6.51
N GLY A 19 8.43 -25.87 -6.05
CA GLY A 19 9.49 -26.49 -6.85
C GLY A 19 10.19 -25.54 -7.81
N ARG A 20 10.02 -24.22 -7.63
CA ARG A 20 10.67 -23.17 -8.42
C ARG A 20 11.78 -22.52 -7.61
N THR A 21 12.78 -21.92 -8.26
CA THR A 21 13.87 -21.22 -7.56
C THR A 21 13.69 -19.71 -7.68
N PRO A 22 13.35 -18.98 -6.59
CA PRO A 22 13.27 -17.53 -6.63
C PRO A 22 14.67 -16.91 -6.74
N LYS A 23 14.75 -15.77 -7.43
CA LYS A 23 15.91 -14.88 -7.38
C LYS A 23 15.45 -13.57 -6.76
N TYR A 24 16.07 -13.17 -5.66
CA TYR A 24 15.72 -11.96 -4.94
C TYR A 24 16.97 -11.34 -4.30
N HIS A 25 16.86 -10.09 -3.89
CA HIS A 25 17.81 -9.40 -3.04
C HIS A 25 17.04 -8.67 -1.94
N ILE A 26 17.74 -8.27 -0.89
CA ILE A 26 17.18 -7.42 0.15
C ILE A 26 17.47 -5.98 -0.24
N ALA A 27 16.44 -5.15 -0.29
CA ALA A 27 16.54 -3.73 -0.62
C ALA A 27 17.30 -2.97 0.49
N ASP A 28 18.05 -1.93 0.10
CA ASP A 28 18.49 -0.91 1.06
C ASP A 28 17.33 0.03 1.44
N ASP A 29 17.51 0.90 2.43
CA ASP A 29 16.44 1.79 2.93
C ASP A 29 15.85 2.68 1.81
N ALA A 30 16.70 3.18 0.92
CA ALA A 30 16.29 4.08 -0.15
C ALA A 30 15.54 3.33 -1.26
N GLU A 31 15.98 2.12 -1.61
CA GLU A 31 15.29 1.21 -2.51
C GLU A 31 13.96 0.77 -1.92
N TYR A 32 13.93 0.37 -0.66
CA TYR A 32 12.72 -0.07 0.01
C TYR A 32 11.65 1.04 0.01
N GLU A 33 12.02 2.28 0.32
CA GLU A 33 11.08 3.41 0.26
C GLU A 33 10.48 3.59 -1.15
N ARG A 34 11.33 3.54 -2.20
CA ARG A 34 10.85 3.68 -3.58
C ARG A 34 9.95 2.51 -3.98
N GLU A 35 10.32 1.29 -3.60
CA GLU A 35 9.57 0.09 -3.92
C GLU A 35 8.23 0.02 -3.18
N LEU A 36 8.12 0.56 -1.95
CA LEU A 36 6.83 0.71 -1.27
C LEU A 36 5.86 1.63 -2.03
N LEU A 37 6.35 2.75 -2.59
CA LEU A 37 5.50 3.64 -3.39
C LEU A 37 5.08 3.00 -4.72
N ARG A 38 5.97 2.24 -5.35
CA ARG A 38 5.64 1.44 -6.54
C ARG A 38 4.61 0.37 -6.21
N LYS A 39 4.79 -0.33 -5.08
CA LYS A 39 3.87 -1.35 -4.60
C LYS A 39 2.49 -0.76 -4.31
N LEU A 40 2.42 0.42 -3.66
CA LEU A 40 1.15 1.10 -3.42
C LEU A 40 0.37 1.36 -4.72
N LYS A 41 1.08 1.78 -5.77
CA LYS A 41 0.46 1.98 -7.08
C LYS A 41 -0.01 0.65 -7.68
N GLU A 42 0.83 -0.39 -7.65
CA GLU A 42 0.49 -1.75 -8.10
C GLU A 42 -0.81 -2.24 -7.45
N GLU A 43 -0.89 -2.24 -6.11
CA GLU A 43 -2.06 -2.76 -5.40
C GLU A 43 -3.34 -1.92 -5.63
N VAL A 44 -3.19 -0.59 -5.79
CA VAL A 44 -4.33 0.27 -6.14
C VAL A 44 -4.82 -0.02 -7.55
N ASP A 45 -3.91 -0.20 -8.52
CA ASP A 45 -4.27 -0.58 -9.88
C ASP A 45 -4.96 -1.96 -9.89
N GLU A 46 -4.42 -2.95 -9.14
CA GLU A 46 -5.02 -4.28 -9.00
C GLU A 46 -6.42 -4.22 -8.36
N TYR A 47 -6.63 -3.42 -7.31
CA TYR A 47 -7.96 -3.19 -6.73
C TYR A 47 -8.92 -2.49 -7.70
N LEU A 48 -8.45 -1.55 -8.51
CA LEU A 48 -9.29 -0.86 -9.50
C LEU A 48 -9.68 -1.79 -10.65
N GLU A 49 -8.81 -2.71 -11.05
CA GLU A 49 -9.08 -3.72 -12.08
C GLU A 49 -10.00 -4.84 -11.56
N ASN A 50 -9.77 -5.32 -10.34
CA ASN A 50 -10.52 -6.41 -9.72
C ASN A 50 -10.78 -6.13 -8.22
N PRO A 51 -11.82 -5.35 -7.87
CA PRO A 51 -12.09 -4.97 -6.49
C PRO A 51 -12.37 -6.18 -5.59
N SER A 52 -11.46 -6.44 -4.64
CA SER A 52 -11.57 -7.55 -3.70
C SER A 52 -11.10 -7.17 -2.29
N PRO A 53 -11.57 -7.89 -1.24
CA PRO A 53 -11.02 -7.76 0.11
C PRO A 53 -9.52 -8.03 0.18
N GLU A 54 -9.02 -8.95 -0.63
CA GLU A 54 -7.60 -9.32 -0.71
C GLU A 54 -6.74 -8.13 -1.15
N GLU A 55 -7.08 -7.50 -2.27
CA GLU A 55 -6.34 -6.32 -2.76
C GLU A 55 -6.43 -5.14 -1.77
N MET A 56 -7.57 -5.00 -1.07
CA MET A 56 -7.71 -3.99 -0.01
C MET A 56 -6.76 -4.25 1.17
N ILE A 57 -6.52 -5.51 1.53
CA ILE A 57 -5.57 -5.89 2.58
C ILE A 57 -4.14 -5.60 2.11
N ASP A 58 -3.81 -5.84 0.84
CA ASP A 58 -2.49 -5.53 0.30
C ASP A 58 -2.22 -4.02 0.25
N ILE A 59 -3.21 -3.19 -0.16
CA ILE A 59 -3.12 -1.72 -0.02
C ILE A 59 -2.87 -1.30 1.44
N LEU A 60 -3.60 -1.91 2.38
CA LEU A 60 -3.47 -1.59 3.81
C LEU A 60 -2.07 -1.94 4.35
N GLU A 61 -1.52 -3.10 3.98
CA GLU A 61 -0.18 -3.53 4.38
C GLU A 61 0.89 -2.55 3.89
N VAL A 62 0.77 -2.07 2.65
CA VAL A 62 1.70 -1.09 2.09
C VAL A 62 1.62 0.24 2.84
N ILE A 63 0.42 0.72 3.17
CA ILE A 63 0.24 1.95 3.97
C ILE A 63 0.88 1.81 5.35
N ILE A 64 0.69 0.67 6.02
CA ILE A 64 1.29 0.39 7.34
C ILE A 64 2.83 0.36 7.22
N SER A 65 3.36 -0.27 6.19
CA SER A 65 4.81 -0.33 5.93
C SER A 65 5.42 1.06 5.70
N ILE A 66 4.71 1.93 4.97
CA ILE A 66 5.11 3.33 4.76
C ILE A 66 5.15 4.10 6.08
N TYR A 67 4.23 3.85 7.02
CA TYR A 67 4.27 4.48 8.34
C TYR A 67 5.57 4.16 9.08
N GLY A 68 6.03 2.90 9.00
CA GLY A 68 7.29 2.48 9.60
C GLY A 68 8.51 3.18 9.00
N VAL A 69 8.59 3.26 7.67
CA VAL A 69 9.74 3.89 6.98
C VAL A 69 9.81 5.39 7.21
N LYS A 70 8.64 6.06 7.31
CA LYS A 70 8.57 7.52 7.50
C LYS A 70 8.60 7.96 8.97
N ASP A 71 8.73 7.01 9.90
CA ASP A 71 8.63 7.25 11.34
C ASP A 71 7.35 8.03 11.70
N TYR A 72 6.25 7.70 11.01
CA TYR A 72 4.97 8.33 11.29
C TYR A 72 4.35 7.72 12.54
N ASP A 73 4.08 8.58 13.53
CA ASP A 73 3.27 8.19 14.67
C ASP A 73 1.83 7.89 14.20
N LYS A 74 1.46 6.61 14.30
CA LYS A 74 0.13 6.10 13.94
C LYS A 74 -0.99 6.83 14.69
N ASN A 75 -0.79 7.14 15.98
CA ASN A 75 -1.78 7.88 16.76
C ASN A 75 -1.89 9.30 16.23
N LYS A 76 -0.77 9.92 15.86
CA LYS A 76 -0.78 11.27 15.30
C LYS A 76 -1.49 11.33 13.96
N LEU A 77 -1.28 10.35 13.09
CA LEU A 77 -1.98 10.26 11.81
C LEU A 77 -3.48 10.05 12.01
N GLU A 78 -3.88 9.23 12.99
CA GLU A 78 -5.29 9.02 13.32
C GLU A 78 -5.93 10.29 13.88
N GLU A 79 -5.25 11.03 14.76
CA GLU A 79 -5.69 12.36 15.21
C GLU A 79 -5.90 13.30 14.03
N LEU A 80 -4.96 13.35 13.08
CA LEU A 80 -5.05 14.19 11.89
C LEU A 80 -6.20 13.77 10.96
N ARG A 81 -6.46 12.45 10.83
CA ARG A 81 -7.59 11.91 10.07
C ARG A 81 -8.92 12.31 10.70
N VAL A 82 -9.06 12.14 12.01
CA VAL A 82 -10.26 12.53 12.76
C VAL A 82 -10.49 14.04 12.68
N LYS A 83 -9.44 14.86 12.89
CA LYS A 83 -9.52 16.31 12.76
C LYS A 83 -9.99 16.74 11.37
N LYS A 84 -9.42 16.17 10.29
CA LYS A 84 -9.89 16.41 8.91
C LYS A 84 -11.36 16.04 8.73
N CYS A 85 -11.78 14.90 9.28
CA CYS A 85 -13.18 14.45 9.20
C CYS A 85 -14.13 15.38 9.96
N GLN A 86 -13.70 15.95 11.09
CA GLN A 86 -14.49 16.95 11.84
C GLN A 86 -14.56 18.29 11.12
N GLU A 87 -13.45 18.76 10.56
CA GLU A 87 -13.36 20.06 9.87
C GLU A 87 -14.03 20.05 8.49
N ARG A 88 -13.94 18.94 7.75
CA ARG A 88 -14.32 18.85 6.33
C ARG A 88 -15.38 17.80 6.02
N GLY A 89 -15.80 17.03 7.01
CA GLY A 89 -16.62 15.83 6.81
C GLY A 89 -15.81 14.64 6.31
N GLY A 90 -16.47 13.48 6.28
CA GLY A 90 -15.98 12.29 5.57
C GLY A 90 -16.75 12.07 4.27
N PHE A 91 -16.47 10.96 3.58
CA PHE A 91 -17.15 10.60 2.33
C PHE A 91 -18.58 10.05 2.53
N PHE A 92 -19.16 10.15 3.74
CA PHE A 92 -20.44 9.56 4.11
C PHE A 92 -21.64 10.12 3.32
N ASN A 93 -21.59 11.41 2.96
CA ASN A 93 -22.66 12.08 2.23
C ASN A 93 -22.62 11.83 0.71
N ARG A 94 -21.61 11.11 0.20
CA ARG A 94 -21.49 10.74 -1.23
C ARG A 94 -21.54 11.94 -2.18
N ILE A 95 -20.96 13.07 -1.76
CA ILE A 95 -20.95 14.31 -2.54
C ILE A 95 -19.89 14.18 -3.64
N ILE A 96 -20.30 14.43 -4.89
CA ILE A 96 -19.42 14.60 -6.05
C ILE A 96 -19.48 16.08 -6.44
N LEU A 97 -18.32 16.70 -6.65
CA LEU A 97 -18.20 18.10 -7.07
C LEU A 97 -17.95 18.13 -8.59
N ASP A 98 -18.90 18.68 -9.35
CA ASP A 98 -18.82 18.71 -10.82
C ASP A 98 -18.05 19.94 -11.34
N GLU A 99 -18.28 21.13 -10.77
CA GLU A 99 -17.59 22.38 -11.16
C GLU A 99 -17.59 23.43 -10.03
N THR A 100 -16.68 24.41 -10.12
CA THR A 100 -16.65 25.63 -9.29
C THR A 100 -16.48 26.84 -10.20
N ASN A 101 -17.16 27.95 -9.89
CA ASN A 101 -17.00 29.23 -10.61
C ASN A 101 -15.59 29.82 -10.47
#